data_AF-A0A0S2KDB7-F1
#
_entry.id   AF-A0A0S2KDB7-F1
#
_cell.length_a   1.000
_cell.length_b   1.000
_cell.length_c   1.000
_cell.angle_alpha   90.00
_cell.angle_beta   90.00
_cell.angle_gamma   90.00
#
_symmetry.space_group_name_H-M   'P 1'
#
loop_
_entity.id
_entity.type
_entity.pdbx_description
1 polymer ?
#
loop_
_entity_poly.entity_id
_entity_poly.type
_entity_poly.pdbx_seq_one_letter_code
_entity_poly.pdbx_strand_id
1 'polypeptide(L)'
;MQVPLSYLEGDQAPGAVSRETVEQMARGALEAADSDFAIASSGIAGPGGGSVSKPVGTVWLAWAWRRDGGTAAVAAREFLFSGDRESIRRQSVIAALEGLEGLLRDGRIKNI
;
A
#
# COMPACT_ATOMS: atom_id res chain seq x y z
N MET A 1 -11.90 6.72 9.70
CA MET A 1 -10.83 6.69 8.69
C MET A 1 -11.41 6.19 7.39
N GLN A 2 -11.62 7.06 6.40
CA GLN A 2 -12.11 6.67 5.09
C GLN A 2 -11.28 7.39 4.04
N VAL A 3 -10.73 6.61 3.11
CA VAL A 3 -10.26 7.16 1.83
C VAL A 3 -11.45 7.91 1.23
N PRO A 4 -11.31 9.20 0.86
CA PRO A 4 -12.42 9.95 0.29
C PRO A 4 -12.99 9.25 -0.94
N LEU A 5 -14.31 9.24 -1.12
CA LEU A 5 -14.96 8.57 -2.25
C LEU A 5 -14.45 9.06 -3.60
N SER A 6 -13.99 10.32 -3.69
CA SER A 6 -13.38 10.88 -4.91
C SER A 6 -12.10 10.15 -5.39
N TYR A 7 -11.47 9.34 -4.53
CA TYR A 7 -10.34 8.49 -4.93
C TYR A 7 -10.80 7.17 -5.56
N LEU A 8 -12.04 6.76 -5.30
CA LEU A 8 -12.60 5.46 -5.67
C LEU A 8 -13.62 5.59 -6.81
N GLU A 9 -14.35 6.69 -6.86
CA GLU A 9 -15.50 6.92 -7.73
C GLU A 9 -15.36 8.24 -8.51
N GLY A 10 -15.78 8.21 -9.78
CA GLY A 10 -15.73 9.34 -10.71
C GLY A 10 -14.75 9.14 -11.86
N ASP A 11 -14.94 9.87 -12.95
CA ASP A 11 -14.18 9.68 -14.21
C ASP A 11 -12.68 9.89 -14.07
N GLN A 12 -12.25 10.67 -13.07
CA GLN A 12 -10.85 10.98 -12.79
C GLN A 12 -10.34 10.29 -11.52
N ALA A 13 -11.11 9.36 -10.95
CA ALA A 13 -10.69 8.64 -9.75
C ALA A 13 -9.51 7.71 -10.07
N PRO A 14 -8.42 7.75 -9.27
CA PRO A 14 -7.29 6.84 -9.45
C PRO A 14 -7.66 5.36 -9.22
N GLY A 15 -8.74 5.12 -8.44
CA GLY A 15 -9.30 3.82 -8.12
C GLY A 15 -8.64 3.17 -6.92
N ALA A 16 -9.24 2.06 -6.44
CA ALA A 16 -8.79 1.39 -5.22
C ALA A 16 -7.34 0.89 -5.30
N VAL A 17 -6.92 0.37 -6.45
CA VAL A 17 -5.57 -0.14 -6.70
C VAL A 17 -4.75 0.97 -7.37
N SER A 18 -4.24 1.89 -6.55
CA SER A 18 -3.46 3.04 -6.96
C SER A 18 -2.55 3.51 -5.83
N ARG A 19 -1.55 4.32 -6.19
CA ARG A 19 -0.66 4.97 -5.22
C ARG A 19 -1.44 5.86 -4.27
N GLU A 20 -2.29 6.71 -4.83
CA GLU A 20 -3.05 7.74 -4.14
C GLU A 20 -3.93 7.12 -3.07
N THR A 21 -4.67 6.06 -3.42
CA THR A 21 -5.53 5.35 -2.49
C THR A 21 -4.74 4.68 -1.38
N VAL A 22 -3.68 3.93 -1.70
CA VAL A 22 -2.94 3.19 -0.67
C VAL A 22 -2.21 4.13 0.30
N GLU A 23 -1.76 5.30 -0.15
CA GLU A 23 -1.15 6.30 0.73
C GLU A 23 -2.18 6.91 1.69
N GLN A 24 -3.41 7.19 1.22
CA GLN A 24 -4.50 7.64 2.10
C GLN A 24 -4.89 6.57 3.12
N MET A 25 -4.92 5.29 2.71
CA MET A 25 -5.14 4.18 3.63
C MET A 25 -4.05 4.11 4.72
N ALA A 26 -2.77 4.20 4.34
CA ALA A 26 -1.67 4.11 5.29
C ALA A 26 -1.64 5.30 6.27
N ARG A 27 -1.78 6.54 5.76
CA ARG A 27 -1.87 7.74 6.61
C ARG A 27 -3.06 7.63 7.56
N GLY A 28 -4.22 7.24 7.03
CA GLY A 28 -5.40 7.04 7.84
C GLY A 28 -5.16 6.03 8.96
N ALA A 29 -4.55 4.88 8.63
CA ALA A 29 -4.22 3.80 9.57
C ALA A 29 -3.32 4.27 10.70
N LEU A 30 -2.30 5.06 10.37
CA LEU A 30 -1.39 5.66 11.34
C LEU A 30 -2.14 6.51 12.36
N GLU A 31 -3.03 7.39 11.89
CA GLU A 31 -3.79 8.33 12.74
C GLU A 31 -4.85 7.62 13.59
N ALA A 32 -5.63 6.70 13.02
CA ALA A 32 -6.73 6.08 13.77
C ALA A 32 -6.25 5.08 14.81
N ALA A 33 -5.07 4.48 14.60
CA ALA A 33 -4.46 3.56 15.55
C ALA A 33 -3.53 4.27 16.56
N ASP A 34 -3.31 5.58 16.43
CA ASP A 34 -2.31 6.35 17.18
C ASP A 34 -0.97 5.61 17.30
N SER A 35 -0.45 5.21 16.14
CA SER A 35 0.72 4.34 16.03
C SER A 35 1.93 5.07 15.44
N ASP A 36 3.13 4.55 15.69
CA ASP A 36 4.36 5.08 15.10
C ASP A 36 4.53 4.68 13.63
N PHE A 37 3.96 3.53 13.24
CA PHE A 37 4.06 2.95 11.91
C PHE A 37 2.74 2.30 11.49
N ALA A 38 2.39 2.44 10.20
CA ALA A 38 1.26 1.76 9.60
C ALA A 38 1.60 1.27 8.20
N ILE A 39 1.00 0.14 7.81
CA ILE A 39 1.10 -0.42 6.47
C ILE A 39 -0.29 -0.48 5.85
N ALA A 40 -0.40 -0.15 4.57
CA ALA A 40 -1.59 -0.43 3.77
C ALA A 40 -1.23 -1.24 2.53
N SER A 41 -2.18 -2.08 2.10
CA SER A 41 -2.08 -2.91 0.90
C SER A 41 -3.37 -2.81 0.10
N SER A 42 -3.26 -2.56 -1.20
CA SER A 42 -4.40 -2.58 -2.12
C SER A 42 -3.97 -3.18 -3.45
N GLY A 43 -4.63 -4.26 -3.89
CA GLY A 43 -4.19 -4.98 -5.08
C GLY A 43 -5.15 -6.04 -5.59
N ILE A 44 -4.80 -6.61 -6.75
CA ILE A 44 -5.62 -7.55 -7.52
C ILE A 44 -5.01 -8.94 -7.38
N ALA A 45 -5.45 -9.69 -6.36
CA ALA A 45 -4.94 -11.05 -6.13
C ALA A 45 -5.48 -12.10 -7.12
N GLY A 46 -6.49 -11.78 -7.94
CA GLY A 46 -7.06 -12.72 -8.92
C GLY A 46 -8.08 -13.72 -8.35
N PRO A 47 -8.53 -14.69 -9.18
CA PRO A 47 -8.06 -14.95 -10.55
C PRO A 47 -8.59 -13.95 -11.60
N GLY A 48 -9.60 -13.13 -11.27
CA GLY A 48 -10.13 -12.07 -12.13
C GLY A 48 -9.88 -10.66 -11.59
N GLY A 49 -10.50 -9.66 -12.20
CA GLY A 49 -10.44 -8.25 -11.76
C GLY A 49 -9.22 -7.48 -12.26
N GLY A 50 -8.31 -8.13 -12.99
CA GLY A 50 -7.21 -7.46 -13.67
C GLY A 50 -7.64 -6.76 -14.96
N SER A 51 -6.85 -5.78 -15.38
CA SER A 51 -6.94 -5.11 -16.68
C SER A 51 -5.58 -5.13 -17.38
N VAL A 52 -5.53 -4.63 -18.62
CA VAL A 52 -4.26 -4.46 -19.35
C VAL A 52 -3.29 -3.53 -18.60
N SER A 53 -3.81 -2.48 -17.94
CA SER A 53 -3.00 -1.53 -17.19
C SER A 53 -2.70 -1.95 -15.76
N LYS A 54 -3.52 -2.83 -15.16
CA LYS A 54 -3.38 -3.34 -13.79
C LYS A 54 -3.67 -4.84 -13.80
N PRO A 55 -2.75 -5.69 -14.25
CA PRO A 55 -2.98 -7.12 -14.33
C PRO A 55 -3.21 -7.75 -12.96
N VAL A 56 -3.71 -8.99 -12.96
CA VAL A 56 -3.70 -9.84 -11.76
C VAL A 56 -2.25 -9.95 -11.26
N GLY A 57 -2.05 -9.73 -9.96
CA GLY A 57 -0.74 -9.62 -9.33
C GLY A 57 -0.31 -8.19 -9.03
N THR A 58 -0.96 -7.16 -9.62
CA THR A 58 -0.69 -5.76 -9.29
C THR A 58 -1.12 -5.45 -7.86
N VAL A 59 -0.17 -5.07 -7.00
CA VAL A 59 -0.40 -4.70 -5.61
C VAL A 59 0.38 -3.43 -5.28
N TRP A 60 -0.34 -2.43 -4.78
CA TRP A 60 0.25 -1.26 -4.14
C TRP A 60 0.40 -1.50 -2.65
N LEU A 61 1.60 -1.27 -2.13
CA LEU A 61 1.91 -1.24 -0.71
C LEU A 61 2.30 0.17 -0.30
N ALA A 62 1.90 0.60 0.88
CA ALA A 62 2.35 1.86 1.48
C ALA A 62 2.73 1.69 2.94
N TRP A 63 3.71 2.47 3.35
CA TRP A 63 4.21 2.56 4.72
C TRP A 63 4.09 4.01 5.16
N ALA A 64 3.36 4.24 6.24
CA ALA A 64 3.29 5.53 6.92
C ALA A 64 4.02 5.45 8.25
N TRP A 65 4.66 6.54 8.66
CA TRP A 65 5.37 6.60 9.94
C TRP A 65 5.44 8.02 10.50
N ARG A 66 5.59 8.14 11.82
CA ARG A 66 5.83 9.42 12.49
C ARG A 66 7.30 9.82 12.35
N ARG A 67 7.54 11.07 11.97
CA ARG A 67 8.86 11.72 12.05
C ARG A 67 8.97 12.52 13.34
N ASP A 68 10.20 12.94 13.65
CA ASP A 68 10.47 13.91 14.71
C ASP A 68 9.53 15.13 14.57
N GLY A 69 8.90 15.52 15.68
CA GLY A 69 7.87 16.56 15.69
C GLY A 69 6.45 16.07 15.33
N GLY A 70 6.22 14.75 15.26
CA GLY A 70 4.88 14.16 15.15
C GLY A 70 4.26 14.16 13.76
N THR A 71 4.97 14.69 12.75
CA THR A 71 4.48 14.75 11.37
C THR A 71 4.46 13.36 10.73
N ALA A 72 3.37 13.03 10.03
CA ALA A 72 3.25 11.77 9.30
C ALA A 72 3.99 11.83 7.96
N ALA A 73 4.90 10.88 7.73
CA ALA A 73 5.47 10.59 6.43
C ALA A 73 4.82 9.35 5.84
N VAL A 74 4.84 9.23 4.51
CA VAL A 74 4.39 8.03 3.81
C VAL A 74 5.23 7.79 2.56
N ALA A 75 5.40 6.53 2.22
CA ALA A 75 5.95 6.08 0.96
C ALA A 75 5.10 4.92 0.44
N ALA A 76 4.98 4.81 -0.88
CA ALA A 76 4.22 3.76 -1.54
C ALA A 76 4.97 3.20 -2.74
N ARG A 77 4.71 1.94 -3.05
CA ARG A 77 5.33 1.22 -4.16
C ARG A 77 4.38 0.20 -4.77
N GLU A 78 4.47 0.06 -6.09
CA GLU A 78 3.78 -0.97 -6.87
C GLU A 78 4.65 -2.22 -7.00
N PHE A 79 4.00 -3.36 -6.90
CA PHE A 79 4.56 -4.68 -7.14
C PHE A 79 3.69 -5.45 -8.13
N LEU A 80 4.32 -6.31 -8.93
CA LEU A 80 3.65 -7.28 -9.78
C LEU A 80 4.06 -8.69 -9.33
N PHE A 81 3.21 -9.32 -8.53
CA PHE A 81 3.44 -10.67 -8.03
C PHE A 81 2.89 -11.73 -8.98
N SER A 82 3.47 -12.92 -8.93
CA SER A 82 3.07 -14.05 -9.79
C SER A 82 2.53 -15.22 -8.98
N GLY A 83 1.66 -16.01 -9.60
CA GLY A 83 1.05 -17.21 -8.98
C GLY A 83 -0.45 -17.05 -8.77
N ASP A 84 -1.02 -17.95 -7.98
CA ASP A 84 -2.43 -17.90 -7.63
C ASP A 84 -2.74 -16.83 -6.56
N ARG A 85 -4.02 -16.72 -6.22
CA ARG A 85 -4.52 -15.75 -5.25
C ARG A 85 -3.84 -15.86 -3.87
N GLU A 86 -3.52 -17.07 -3.44
CA GLU A 86 -2.86 -17.28 -2.15
C GLU A 86 -1.40 -16.85 -2.21
N SER A 87 -0.69 -17.27 -3.27
CA SER A 87 0.70 -16.92 -3.52
C SER A 87 0.90 -15.39 -3.61
N ILE A 88 0.02 -14.69 -4.35
CA ILE A 88 0.08 -13.23 -4.47
C ILE A 88 -0.08 -12.56 -3.11
N ARG A 89 -1.09 -12.98 -2.32
CA ARG A 89 -1.31 -12.45 -0.97
C ARG A 89 -0.11 -12.70 -0.06
N ARG A 90 0.47 -13.91 -0.10
CA ARG A 90 1.64 -14.26 0.72
C ARG A 90 2.84 -13.40 0.37
N GLN A 91 3.15 -13.25 -0.91
CA GLN A 91 4.24 -12.38 -1.38
C GLN A 91 4.02 -10.92 -0.98
N SER A 92 2.78 -10.42 -1.09
CA SER A 92 2.45 -9.04 -0.68
C SER A 92 2.70 -8.80 0.80
N VAL A 93 2.35 -9.77 1.66
CA VAL A 93 2.62 -9.68 3.10
C VAL A 93 4.12 -9.68 3.39
N ILE A 94 4.88 -10.55 2.72
CA ILE A 94 6.34 -10.61 2.89
C ILE A 94 6.97 -9.26 2.48
N ALA A 95 6.66 -8.76 1.28
CA ALA A 95 7.19 -7.49 0.80
C ALA A 95 6.80 -6.30 1.71
N ALA A 96 5.58 -6.31 2.25
CA ALA A 96 5.13 -5.32 3.23
C ALA A 96 6.01 -5.30 4.49
N LEU A 97 6.31 -6.48 5.04
CA LEU A 97 7.13 -6.60 6.25
C LEU A 97 8.60 -6.29 5.99
N GLU A 98 9.15 -6.71 4.85
CA GLU A 98 10.51 -6.36 4.43
C GLU A 98 10.69 -4.83 4.28
N GLY A 99 9.68 -4.15 3.73
CA GLY A 99 9.68 -2.69 3.62
C GLY A 99 9.67 -1.99 4.97
N LEU A 100 8.89 -2.51 5.93
CA LEU A 100 8.88 -2.00 7.30
C LEU A 100 10.22 -2.25 8.00
N GLU A 101 10.79 -3.45 7.84
CA GLU A 101 12.11 -3.76 8.41
C GLU A 101 13.18 -2.80 7.88
N GLY A 102 13.21 -2.53 6.58
CA GLY A 102 14.11 -1.55 5.98
C GLY A 102 13.89 -0.14 6.55
N LEU A 103 12.64 0.28 6.72
CA LEU A 103 12.31 1.56 7.33
C LEU A 103 12.87 1.67 8.76
N LEU A 104 12.70 0.63 9.57
CA LEU A 104 13.15 0.59 10.95
C LEU A 104 14.68 0.60 11.07
N ARG A 105 15.38 -0.07 10.17
CA ARG A 105 16.84 -0.19 10.22
C ARG A 105 17.57 1.02 9.64
N ASP A 106 17.07 1.54 8.51
CA ASP A 106 17.81 2.50 7.69
C ASP A 106 17.12 3.87 7.60
N GLY A 107 15.95 4.02 8.22
CA GLY A 107 15.11 5.22 8.11
C GLY A 107 14.51 5.43 6.72
N ARG A 108 14.55 4.42 5.85
CA ARG A 108 14.09 4.48 4.45
C ARG A 108 13.52 3.14 4.00
N ILE A 109 12.53 3.17 3.11
CA ILE A 109 12.10 1.98 2.38
C ILE A 109 13.21 1.59 1.40
N LYS A 110 13.84 0.44 1.62
CA LYS A 110 14.87 -0.10 0.72
C LYS A 110 14.26 -0.53 -0.62
N ASN A 111 15.10 -0.63 -1.64
CA ASN A 111 14.73 -1.19 -2.95
C ASN A 111 14.47 -2.70 -2.80
N ILE A 112 13.27 -3.06 -2.34
CA ILE A 112 12.72 -4.43 -2.38
C ILE A 112 12.53 -4.91 -3.82
#